data_AF-A0AAZ3S9Q7-F1
#
_entry.id   AF-A0AAZ3S9Q7-F1
#
_cell.length_a   1.000
_cell.length_b   1.000
_cell.length_c   1.000
_cell.angle_alpha   90.00
_cell.angle_beta   90.00
_cell.angle_gamma   90.00
#
_symmetry.space_group_name_H-M   'P 1'
#
loop_
_entity.id
_entity.type
_entity.pdbx_description
1 polymer ?
#
loop_
_entity_poly.entity_id
_entity_poly.type
_entity_poly.pdbx_seq_one_letter_code
_entity_poly.pdbx_strand_id
1 'polypeptide(L)'
;MGSISFWMCLILTICTWHKTFGCTWMKTLPKSRSMFQVFSNNTITVLREMGHVVSREPQITFPYEEYRHVDHFKDDDKIVFISQTLNAIEKLYRSDNYDSFWDQKVVDEFMSDLHRQTSELDQCVKAIKPTLPKSDKGENKNMSLHFKFLKNYLKRKEYSASGWEGIRKVVLAHMLRLVTIILTNQ
;
A
#
# COMPACT_ATOMS: atom_id res chain seq x y z
N MET A 1 8.37 1.20 48.30
CA MET A 1 7.36 1.22 47.22
C MET A 1 7.59 2.48 46.41
N GLY A 2 8.14 2.35 45.19
CA GLY A 2 8.65 3.49 44.42
C GLY A 2 7.50 4.36 43.90
N SER A 3 7.54 5.66 44.21
CA SER A 3 6.65 6.66 43.65
C SER A 3 7.01 6.85 42.17
N ILE A 4 6.15 6.38 41.26
CA ILE A 4 6.30 6.63 39.83
C ILE A 4 6.03 8.12 39.61
N SER A 5 7.07 8.87 39.25
CA SER A 5 7.00 10.31 39.03
C SER A 5 5.93 10.65 37.96
N PHE A 6 5.11 11.65 38.22
CA PHE A 6 4.08 12.18 37.29
C PHE A 6 4.65 12.48 35.89
N TRP A 7 5.91 12.92 35.82
CA TRP A 7 6.63 13.14 34.56
C TRP A 7 6.90 11.85 33.78
N MET A 8 7.14 10.73 34.47
CA MET A 8 7.27 9.43 33.83
C MET A 8 5.94 8.96 33.24
N CYS A 9 4.82 9.22 33.93
CA CYS A 9 3.49 8.96 33.37
C CYS A 9 3.20 9.83 32.14
N LEU A 10 3.55 11.12 32.17
CA LEU A 10 3.36 12.05 31.05
C LEU A 10 4.21 11.64 29.82
N ILE A 11 5.45 11.21 30.04
CA ILE A 11 6.32 10.72 28.96
C ILE A 11 5.77 9.40 28.39
N LEU A 12 5.30 8.47 29.23
CA LEU A 12 4.72 7.20 28.78
C LEU A 12 3.41 7.41 27.99
N THR A 13 2.57 8.37 28.36
CA THR A 13 1.34 8.70 27.60
C THR A 13 1.67 9.36 26.26
N ILE A 14 2.65 10.27 26.21
CA ILE A 14 3.09 10.90 24.96
C ILE A 14 3.77 9.87 24.02
N CYS A 15 4.58 8.95 24.56
CA CYS A 15 5.24 7.89 23.79
C CYS A 15 4.27 6.81 23.30
N THR A 16 3.18 6.55 24.01
CA THR A 16 2.11 5.64 23.54
C THR A 16 1.21 6.32 22.52
N TRP A 17 0.94 7.62 22.65
CA TRP A 17 0.23 8.40 21.63
C TRP A 17 0.98 8.45 20.28
N HIS A 18 2.30 8.67 20.29
CA HIS A 18 3.09 8.70 19.05
C HIS A 18 3.04 7.39 18.26
N LYS A 19 2.96 6.24 18.97
CA LYS A 19 2.82 4.91 18.36
C LYS A 19 1.47 4.70 17.66
N THR A 20 0.47 5.55 17.90
CA THR A 20 -0.89 5.38 17.37
C THR A 20 -1.24 6.29 16.19
N PHE A 21 -0.40 7.28 15.84
CA PHE A 21 -0.74 8.23 14.76
C PHE A 21 -0.82 7.56 13.39
N GLY A 22 0.19 6.77 12.99
CA GLY A 22 0.15 6.06 11.72
C GLY A 22 -1.04 5.10 11.61
N CYS A 23 -1.44 4.45 12.72
CA CYS A 23 -2.61 3.57 12.72
C CYS A 23 -3.94 4.33 12.74
N THR A 24 -3.96 5.57 13.22
CA THR A 24 -5.13 6.46 13.11
C THR A 24 -5.46 6.77 11.65
N TRP A 25 -4.47 6.73 10.77
CA TRP A 25 -4.64 6.91 9.33
C TRP A 25 -5.55 5.86 8.68
N MET A 26 -5.60 4.66 9.27
CA MET A 26 -6.46 3.55 8.87
C MET A 26 -7.86 3.62 9.48
N LYS A 27 -8.04 4.39 10.56
CA LYS A 27 -9.32 4.47 11.27
C LYS A 27 -10.31 5.35 10.50
N THR A 28 -11.54 4.87 10.39
CA THR A 28 -12.68 5.66 9.93
C THR A 28 -13.43 6.21 11.13
N LEU A 29 -13.65 7.53 11.13
CA LEU A 29 -14.56 8.15 12.08
C LEU A 29 -16.00 8.02 11.59
N PRO A 30 -17.00 8.03 12.48
CA PRO A 30 -18.40 8.01 12.07
C PRO A 30 -18.69 9.11 11.05
N LYS A 31 -19.19 8.72 9.87
CA LYS A 31 -19.50 9.61 8.73
C LYS A 31 -18.30 10.24 8.01
N SER A 32 -17.07 9.74 8.20
CA SER A 32 -15.89 10.22 7.46
C SER A 32 -15.06 9.07 6.89
N ARG A 33 -14.41 9.34 5.75
CA ARG A 33 -13.42 8.44 5.15
C ARG A 33 -12.12 8.50 5.96
N SER A 34 -11.42 7.37 6.05
CA SER A 34 -10.07 7.36 6.60
C SER A 34 -9.13 8.09 5.65
N MET A 35 -8.02 8.60 6.17
CA MET A 35 -7.02 9.25 5.31
C MET A 35 -6.47 8.27 4.27
N PHE A 36 -6.37 6.99 4.61
CA PHE A 36 -6.10 5.92 3.66
C PHE A 36 -7.07 5.89 2.48
N GLN A 37 -8.38 5.90 2.74
CA GLN A 37 -9.37 5.91 1.68
C GLN A 37 -9.32 7.19 0.82
N VAL A 38 -9.01 8.34 1.43
CA VAL A 38 -8.87 9.61 0.71
C VAL A 38 -7.72 9.54 -0.29
N PHE A 39 -6.53 9.17 0.17
CA PHE A 39 -5.35 9.06 -0.70
C PHE A 39 -5.46 7.92 -1.70
N SER A 40 -5.96 6.75 -1.29
CA SER A 40 -6.19 5.64 -2.22
C SER A 40 -7.17 6.03 -3.33
N ASN A 41 -8.21 6.80 -3.04
CA ASN A 41 -9.09 7.32 -4.09
C ASN A 41 -8.37 8.25 -5.05
N ASN A 42 -7.49 9.14 -4.56
CA ASN A 42 -6.71 9.99 -5.46
C ASN A 42 -5.75 9.16 -6.32
N THR A 43 -4.99 8.25 -5.71
CA THR A 43 -4.11 7.30 -6.41
C THR A 43 -4.87 6.50 -7.49
N ILE A 44 -6.09 6.04 -7.21
CA ILE A 44 -6.95 5.34 -8.18
C ILE A 44 -7.36 6.26 -9.33
N THR A 45 -7.73 7.51 -9.05
CA THR A 45 -8.08 8.51 -10.06
C THR A 45 -6.89 8.78 -10.97
N VAL A 46 -5.73 9.10 -10.40
CA VAL A 46 -4.50 9.36 -11.16
C VAL A 46 -4.10 8.14 -12.00
N LEU A 47 -4.16 6.92 -11.44
CA LEU A 47 -3.93 5.71 -12.21
C LEU A 47 -4.87 5.57 -13.41
N ARG A 48 -6.13 6.01 -13.32
CA ARG A 48 -7.07 5.97 -14.45
C ARG A 48 -6.74 7.04 -15.49
N GLU A 49 -6.35 8.23 -15.05
CA GLU A 49 -5.95 9.34 -15.93
C GLU A 49 -4.69 9.01 -16.74
N MET A 50 -3.75 8.29 -16.14
CA MET A 50 -2.56 7.76 -16.83
C MET A 50 -2.90 6.66 -17.88
N GLY A 51 -4.14 6.21 -17.95
CA GLY A 51 -4.53 5.10 -18.81
C GLY A 51 -4.61 5.48 -20.29
N HIS A 52 -4.01 4.66 -21.14
CA HIS A 52 -4.15 4.79 -22.60
C HIS A 52 -4.64 3.49 -23.23
N VAL A 53 -5.36 3.60 -24.34
CA VAL A 53 -5.79 2.44 -25.12
C VAL A 53 -4.56 1.79 -25.76
N VAL A 54 -4.35 0.50 -25.48
CA VAL A 54 -3.27 -0.30 -26.09
C VAL A 54 -3.86 -1.39 -26.98
N SER A 55 -3.20 -1.65 -28.11
CA SER A 55 -3.69 -2.56 -29.15
C SER A 55 -3.76 -4.04 -28.72
N ARG A 56 -3.06 -4.42 -27.66
CA ARG A 56 -3.10 -5.77 -27.09
C ARG A 56 -3.13 -5.71 -25.58
N GLU A 57 -4.10 -6.40 -24.99
CA GLU A 57 -4.14 -6.53 -23.55
C GLU A 57 -2.99 -7.42 -23.07
N PRO A 58 -2.18 -6.93 -22.11
CA PRO A 58 -1.10 -7.71 -21.56
C PRO A 58 -1.64 -8.83 -20.65
N GLN A 59 -1.18 -10.04 -20.89
CA GLN A 59 -1.52 -11.23 -20.11
C GLN A 59 -0.73 -11.22 -18.80
N ILE A 60 -1.26 -10.54 -17.78
CA ILE A 60 -0.69 -10.48 -16.44
C ILE A 60 -1.72 -11.05 -15.47
N THR A 61 -1.39 -12.14 -14.80
CA THR A 61 -2.26 -12.75 -13.79
C THR A 61 -2.25 -11.93 -12.51
N PHE A 62 -3.44 -11.57 -12.03
CA PHE A 62 -3.63 -10.91 -10.75
C PHE A 62 -3.63 -11.94 -9.59
N PRO A 63 -3.03 -11.64 -8.43
CA PRO A 63 -2.88 -12.59 -7.33
C PRO A 63 -4.17 -12.68 -6.48
N TYR A 64 -5.25 -13.21 -7.07
CA TYR A 64 -6.56 -13.27 -6.40
C TYR A 64 -6.54 -14.13 -5.13
N GLU A 65 -5.77 -15.23 -5.13
CA GLU A 65 -5.65 -16.12 -3.98
C GLU A 65 -5.09 -15.39 -2.76
N GLU A 66 -4.07 -14.58 -2.96
CA GLU A 66 -3.44 -13.79 -1.90
C GLU A 66 -4.45 -12.84 -1.25
N TYR A 67 -5.31 -12.21 -2.05
CA TYR A 67 -6.37 -11.34 -1.54
C TYR A 67 -7.49 -12.10 -0.84
N ARG A 68 -7.84 -13.31 -1.27
CA ARG A 68 -8.85 -14.14 -0.56
C ARG A 68 -8.38 -14.54 0.83
N HIS A 69 -7.10 -14.86 0.99
CA HIS A 69 -6.56 -15.17 2.31
C HIS A 69 -6.66 -13.99 3.28
N VAL A 70 -6.49 -12.76 2.78
CA VAL A 70 -6.53 -11.53 3.59
C VAL A 70 -7.93 -11.25 4.16
N ASP A 71 -8.99 -11.74 3.52
CA ASP A 71 -10.36 -11.58 4.04
C ASP A 71 -10.50 -12.25 5.43
N HIS A 72 -9.66 -13.25 5.74
CA HIS A 72 -9.63 -13.97 7.02
C HIS A 72 -8.61 -13.43 8.04
N PHE A 73 -7.86 -12.39 7.68
CA PHE A 73 -6.85 -11.81 8.57
C PHE A 73 -7.47 -10.99 9.70
N LYS A 74 -6.75 -10.87 10.83
CA LYS A 74 -7.06 -9.87 11.85
C LYS A 74 -6.72 -8.47 11.34
N ASP A 75 -7.25 -7.45 11.97
CA ASP A 75 -7.09 -6.06 11.51
C ASP A 75 -5.62 -5.62 11.39
N ASP A 76 -4.79 -5.95 12.40
CA ASP A 76 -3.36 -5.63 12.36
C ASP A 76 -2.64 -6.35 11.20
N ASP A 77 -2.98 -7.62 10.93
CA ASP A 77 -2.42 -8.40 9.83
C ASP A 77 -2.84 -7.82 8.46
N LYS A 78 -4.09 -7.33 8.35
CA LYS A 78 -4.58 -6.61 7.17
C LYS A 78 -3.78 -5.33 6.94
N ILE A 79 -3.51 -4.55 7.99
CA ILE A 79 -2.68 -3.33 7.88
C ILE A 79 -1.27 -3.67 7.41
N VAL A 80 -0.64 -4.72 7.96
CA VAL A 80 0.68 -5.18 7.49
C VAL A 80 0.64 -5.56 6.02
N PHE A 81 -0.37 -6.32 5.59
CA PHE A 81 -0.51 -6.71 4.18
C PHE A 81 -0.67 -5.50 3.25
N ILE A 82 -1.49 -4.52 3.65
CA ILE A 82 -1.70 -3.28 2.88
C ILE A 82 -0.40 -2.49 2.78
N SER A 83 0.31 -2.29 3.89
CA SER A 83 1.62 -1.62 3.93
C SER A 83 2.64 -2.30 3.03
N GLN A 84 2.78 -3.63 3.11
CA GLN A 84 3.71 -4.40 2.27
C GLN A 84 3.37 -4.27 0.78
N THR A 85 2.08 -4.32 0.43
CA THR A 85 1.62 -4.21 -0.95
C THR A 85 1.90 -2.82 -1.52
N LEU A 86 1.58 -1.75 -0.79
CA LEU A 86 1.88 -0.38 -1.23
C LEU A 86 3.37 -0.11 -1.39
N ASN A 87 4.20 -0.60 -0.46
CA ASN A 87 5.66 -0.51 -0.57
C ASN A 87 6.18 -1.23 -1.83
N ALA A 88 5.59 -2.38 -2.18
CA ALA A 88 5.96 -3.12 -3.39
C ALA A 88 5.56 -2.37 -4.67
N ILE A 89 4.39 -1.71 -4.67
CA ILE A 89 3.97 -0.81 -5.76
C ILE A 89 4.95 0.36 -5.87
N GLU A 90 5.26 1.05 -4.78
CA GLU A 90 6.17 2.21 -4.79
C GLU A 90 7.53 1.83 -5.38
N LYS A 91 8.07 0.68 -4.95
CA LYS A 91 9.33 0.13 -5.47
C LYS A 91 9.26 -0.24 -6.96
N LEU A 92 8.10 -0.63 -7.47
CA LEU A 92 7.92 -0.95 -8.89
C LEU A 92 8.05 0.30 -9.76
N TYR A 93 7.57 1.44 -9.28
CA TYR A 93 7.59 2.71 -10.03
C TYR A 93 8.90 3.50 -9.88
N ARG A 94 9.62 3.41 -8.75
CA ARG A 94 10.92 4.10 -8.51
C ARG A 94 12.05 3.95 -9.56
N SER A 95 11.86 3.17 -10.61
CA SER A 95 12.87 3.00 -11.66
C SER A 95 12.83 4.07 -12.74
N ASP A 96 11.80 4.93 -12.77
CA ASP A 96 11.63 6.08 -13.68
C ASP A 96 11.78 5.73 -15.18
N ASN A 97 11.57 4.46 -15.55
CA ASN A 97 11.65 3.98 -16.94
C ASN A 97 10.33 4.18 -17.70
N TYR A 98 9.51 5.16 -17.31
CA TYR A 98 8.20 5.48 -17.91
C TYR A 98 8.10 6.93 -18.39
N ASP A 99 9.15 7.74 -18.19
CA ASP A 99 9.15 9.19 -18.41
C ASP A 99 8.78 9.61 -19.84
N SER A 100 8.91 8.73 -20.83
CA SER A 100 8.56 9.00 -22.22
C SER A 100 7.10 8.74 -22.57
N PHE A 101 6.30 8.15 -21.66
CA PHE A 101 4.96 7.68 -21.95
C PHE A 101 3.85 8.42 -21.18
N TRP A 102 4.09 8.71 -19.91
CA TRP A 102 3.12 9.42 -19.06
C TRP A 102 3.54 10.86 -18.83
N ASP A 103 2.56 11.73 -18.61
CA ASP A 103 2.84 13.09 -18.14
C ASP A 103 3.54 13.01 -16.77
N GLN A 104 4.77 13.51 -16.71
CA GLN A 104 5.59 13.44 -15.50
C GLN A 104 4.90 14.06 -14.29
N LYS A 105 4.13 15.15 -14.48
CA LYS A 105 3.41 15.79 -13.37
C LYS A 105 2.36 14.85 -12.77
N VAL A 106 1.69 14.07 -13.61
CA VAL A 106 0.69 13.08 -13.19
C VAL A 106 1.36 11.92 -12.46
N VAL A 107 2.53 11.48 -12.95
CA VAL A 107 3.33 10.45 -12.26
C VAL A 107 3.85 10.94 -10.91
N ASP A 108 4.32 12.18 -10.84
CA ASP A 108 4.81 12.78 -9.59
C ASP A 108 3.71 12.89 -8.54
N GLU A 109 2.48 13.23 -8.96
CA GLU A 109 1.31 13.22 -8.08
C GLU A 109 1.02 11.80 -7.56
N PHE A 110 0.98 10.80 -8.45
CA PHE A 110 0.81 9.40 -8.07
C PHE A 110 1.88 8.94 -7.06
N MET A 111 3.15 9.25 -7.33
CA MET A 111 4.26 8.83 -6.48
C MET A 111 4.28 9.56 -5.15
N SER A 112 3.92 10.85 -5.11
CA SER A 112 3.79 11.63 -3.88
C SER A 112 2.72 11.04 -2.95
N ASP A 113 1.55 10.72 -3.51
CA ASP A 113 0.46 10.10 -2.75
C ASP A 113 0.79 8.71 -2.26
N LEU A 114 1.43 7.91 -3.11
CA LEU A 114 1.86 6.56 -2.76
C LEU A 114 2.92 6.59 -1.66
N HIS A 115 3.89 7.49 -1.77
CA HIS A 115 4.92 7.69 -0.75
C HIS A 115 4.34 8.16 0.59
N ARG A 116 3.33 9.04 0.56
CA ARG A 116 2.61 9.44 1.78
C ARG A 116 1.93 8.23 2.43
N GLN A 117 1.21 7.43 1.65
CA GLN A 117 0.53 6.22 2.15
C GLN A 117 1.51 5.23 2.77
N THR A 118 2.65 4.95 2.11
CA THR A 118 3.64 4.00 2.62
C THR A 118 4.31 4.51 3.89
N SER A 119 4.69 5.79 3.95
CA SER A 119 5.32 6.39 5.13
C SER A 119 4.43 6.35 6.38
N GLU A 120 3.15 6.69 6.25
CA GLU A 120 2.20 6.65 7.37
C GLU A 120 1.93 5.21 7.85
N LEU A 121 1.76 4.29 6.91
CA LEU A 121 1.51 2.89 7.25
C LEU A 121 2.74 2.18 7.81
N ASP A 122 3.94 2.52 7.36
CA ASP A 122 5.18 1.99 7.93
C ASP A 122 5.34 2.38 9.40
N GLN A 123 4.92 3.59 9.76
CA GLN A 123 4.87 4.01 11.17
C GLN A 123 3.85 3.19 11.96
N CYS A 124 2.66 2.92 11.40
CA CYS A 124 1.70 2.03 12.03
C CYS A 124 2.26 0.61 12.22
N VAL A 125 2.81 0.02 11.15
CA VAL A 125 3.40 -1.32 11.17
C VAL A 125 4.52 -1.42 12.22
N LYS A 126 5.39 -0.42 12.34
CA LYS A 126 6.42 -0.37 13.39
C LYS A 126 5.83 -0.41 14.80
N ALA A 127 4.65 0.18 15.01
CA ALA A 127 3.97 0.18 16.30
C ALA A 127 3.28 -1.16 16.63
N ILE A 128 2.68 -1.84 15.65
CA ILE A 128 1.97 -3.14 15.84
C ILE A 128 2.91 -4.35 15.75
N LYS A 129 4.02 -4.28 15.03
CA LYS A 129 4.94 -5.42 14.83
C LYS A 129 5.45 -6.10 16.11
N PRO A 130 5.64 -5.41 17.25
CA PRO A 130 5.96 -6.07 18.51
C PRO A 130 4.89 -7.04 19.00
N THR A 131 3.60 -6.74 18.78
CA THR A 131 2.44 -7.49 19.30
C THR A 131 2.04 -8.67 18.42
N LEU A 132 2.46 -8.68 17.15
CA LEU A 132 2.14 -9.76 16.21
C LEU A 132 2.80 -11.10 16.58
N PRO A 133 2.17 -12.25 16.27
CA PRO A 133 2.83 -13.55 16.30
C PRO A 133 4.06 -13.61 15.37
N LYS A 134 5.06 -14.44 15.69
CA LYS A 134 6.28 -14.56 14.86
C LYS A 134 5.98 -14.99 13.42
N SER A 135 4.93 -15.80 13.20
CA SER A 135 4.46 -16.21 11.88
C SER A 135 4.02 -15.03 11.01
N ASP A 136 3.48 -13.98 11.64
CA ASP A 136 2.77 -12.89 10.96
C ASP A 136 3.67 -11.65 10.78
N LYS A 137 4.88 -11.69 11.34
CA LYS A 137 5.93 -10.66 11.15
C LYS A 137 6.65 -10.78 9.81
N GLY A 138 6.39 -11.86 9.06
CA GLY A 138 7.07 -12.20 7.81
C GLY A 138 6.54 -11.43 6.60
N GLU A 139 7.34 -11.41 5.53
CA GLU A 139 6.89 -10.96 4.20
C GLU A 139 5.96 -12.02 3.59
N ASN A 140 4.85 -11.58 2.97
CA ASN A 140 4.03 -12.48 2.16
C ASN A 140 4.82 -12.91 0.91
N LYS A 141 5.37 -14.13 0.95
CA LYS A 141 6.23 -14.67 -0.11
C LYS A 141 5.55 -14.70 -1.48
N ASN A 142 4.26 -15.03 -1.54
CA ASN A 142 3.54 -15.09 -2.80
C ASN A 142 3.36 -13.69 -3.39
N MET A 143 3.04 -12.70 -2.55
CA MET A 143 2.97 -11.31 -2.99
C MET A 143 4.35 -10.80 -3.46
N SER A 144 5.42 -11.15 -2.75
CA SER A 144 6.79 -10.84 -3.16
C SER A 144 7.14 -11.43 -4.53
N LEU A 145 6.77 -12.70 -4.76
CA LEU A 145 6.93 -13.37 -6.05
C LEU A 145 6.10 -12.72 -7.15
N HIS A 146 4.88 -12.27 -6.84
CA HIS A 146 4.03 -11.54 -7.78
C HIS A 146 4.70 -10.24 -8.24
N PHE A 147 5.16 -9.37 -7.33
CA PHE A 147 5.84 -8.13 -7.71
C PHE A 147 7.19 -8.37 -8.39
N LYS A 148 7.90 -9.46 -8.05
CA LYS A 148 9.09 -9.89 -8.79
C LYS A 148 8.74 -10.29 -10.23
N PHE A 149 7.62 -11.00 -10.44
CA PHE A 149 7.10 -11.31 -11.77
C PHE A 149 6.76 -10.03 -12.55
N LEU A 150 6.07 -9.06 -11.94
CA LEU A 150 5.76 -7.78 -12.58
C LEU A 150 7.02 -7.03 -13.04
N LYS A 151 8.04 -6.95 -12.18
CA LYS A 151 9.33 -6.35 -12.54
C LYS A 151 10.01 -7.06 -13.71
N ASN A 152 9.99 -8.40 -13.71
CA ASN A 152 10.57 -9.19 -14.80
C ASN A 152 9.74 -9.09 -16.08
N TYR A 153 8.42 -8.95 -15.97
CA TYR A 153 7.53 -8.69 -17.09
C TYR A 153 7.89 -7.37 -17.78
N LEU A 154 8.06 -6.27 -17.04
CA LEU A 154 8.51 -4.99 -17.59
C LEU A 154 9.84 -5.10 -18.34
N LYS A 155 10.83 -5.80 -17.75
CA LYS A 155 12.13 -6.04 -18.40
C LYS A 155 11.99 -6.77 -19.73
N ARG A 156 11.16 -7.83 -19.79
CA ARG A 156 10.89 -8.57 -21.04
C ARG A 156 10.12 -7.75 -22.07
N LYS A 157 9.37 -6.75 -21.62
CA LYS A 157 8.68 -5.77 -22.47
C LYS A 157 9.56 -4.56 -22.80
N GLU A 158 10.84 -4.59 -22.41
CA GLU A 158 11.80 -3.49 -22.61
C GLU A 158 11.25 -2.15 -22.13
N TYR A 159 10.46 -2.18 -21.03
CA TYR A 159 9.82 -0.99 -20.48
C TYR A 159 8.94 -0.22 -21.48
N SER A 160 8.43 -0.90 -22.51
CA SER A 160 7.54 -0.29 -23.51
C SER A 160 6.25 0.24 -22.89
N ALA A 161 5.63 1.19 -23.59
CA ALA A 161 4.31 1.76 -23.27
C ALA A 161 3.24 0.67 -22.98
N SER A 162 3.16 -0.36 -23.83
CA SER A 162 2.22 -1.49 -23.62
C SER A 162 2.58 -2.32 -22.38
N GLY A 163 3.86 -2.44 -22.03
CA GLY A 163 4.31 -3.05 -20.80
C GLY A 163 3.83 -2.28 -19.56
N TRP A 164 4.06 -0.98 -19.54
CA TRP A 164 3.65 -0.10 -18.45
C TRP A 164 2.14 0.03 -18.29
N GLU A 165 1.39 0.07 -19.40
CA GLU A 165 -0.08 0.04 -19.36
C GLU A 165 -0.59 -1.25 -18.69
N GLY A 166 0.07 -2.38 -18.92
CA GLY A 166 -0.25 -3.63 -18.22
C GLY A 166 -0.02 -3.57 -16.72
N ILE A 167 1.14 -3.01 -16.32
CA ILE A 167 1.46 -2.80 -14.92
C ILE A 167 0.45 -1.86 -14.27
N ARG A 168 0.12 -0.73 -14.91
CA ARG A 168 -0.85 0.25 -14.42
C ARG A 168 -2.21 -0.40 -14.16
N LYS A 169 -2.71 -1.22 -15.08
CA LYS A 169 -3.98 -1.97 -14.90
C LYS A 169 -3.95 -2.92 -13.70
N VAL A 170 -2.84 -3.64 -13.50
CA VAL A 170 -2.67 -4.57 -12.38
C VAL A 170 -2.55 -3.81 -11.05
N VAL A 171 -1.81 -2.70 -11.04
CA VAL A 171 -1.67 -1.82 -9.87
C VAL A 171 -2.99 -1.16 -9.52
N LEU A 172 -3.79 -0.74 -10.50
CA LEU A 172 -5.16 -0.26 -10.30
C LEU A 172 -6.02 -1.34 -9.64
N ALA A 173 -5.93 -2.60 -10.09
CA ALA A 173 -6.63 -3.71 -9.45
C ALA A 173 -6.17 -3.95 -8.00
N HIS A 174 -4.87 -3.82 -7.72
CA HIS A 174 -4.36 -3.87 -6.35
C HIS A 174 -4.97 -2.77 -5.49
N MET A 175 -4.91 -1.51 -5.92
CA MET A 175 -5.45 -0.37 -5.16
C MET A 175 -6.94 -0.53 -4.88
N LEU A 176 -7.73 -0.97 -5.87
CA LEU A 176 -9.15 -1.24 -5.69
C LEU A 176 -9.40 -2.31 -4.61
N ARG A 177 -8.65 -3.42 -4.66
CA ARG A 177 -8.78 -4.49 -3.65
C ARG A 177 -8.32 -4.03 -2.26
N LEU A 178 -7.27 -3.22 -2.15
CA LEU A 178 -6.80 -2.68 -0.87
C LEU A 178 -7.87 -1.81 -0.19
N VAL A 179 -8.58 -0.98 -0.96
CA VAL A 179 -9.70 -0.18 -0.42
C VAL A 179 -10.84 -1.08 0.06
N THR A 180 -11.15 -2.16 -0.66
CA THR A 180 -12.18 -3.13 -0.24
C THR A 180 -11.86 -3.80 1.09
N ILE A 181 -10.60 -4.20 1.32
CA ILE A 181 -10.17 -4.83 2.59
C ILE A 181 -10.54 -3.95 3.80
N ILE A 182 -10.46 -2.62 3.66
CA ILE A 182 -10.77 -1.69 4.74
C ILE A 182 -12.27 -1.48 4.92
N LEU A 183 -13.05 -1.53 3.85
CA LEU A 183 -14.51 -1.40 3.91
C LEU A 183 -15.19 -2.61 4.56
N THR A 184 -14.56 -3.78 4.53
CA THR A 184 -15.09 -5.00 5.17
C THR A 184 -14.73 -5.15 6.65
N ASN A 185 -13.91 -4.25 7.21
CA ASN A 185 -13.51 -4.25 8.63
C ASN A 185 -14.32 -3.26 9.48
N GLN A 186 -15.44 -2.74 8.94
CA GLN A 186 -16.39 -1.86 9.63
C GLN A 186 -17.71 -2.58 9.81
#